data_AF-A0A183N964-F1
#
_entry.id   AF-A0A183N964-F1
#
_cell.length_a   1.000
_cell.length_b   1.000
_cell.length_c   1.000
_cell.angle_alpha   90.00
_cell.angle_beta   90.00
_cell.angle_gamma   90.00
#
_symmetry.space_group_name_H-M   'P 1'
#
loop_
_entity.id
_entity.type
_entity.pdbx_description
1 polymer ?
#
loop_
_entity_poly.entity_id
_entity_poly.type
_entity_poly.pdbx_seq_one_letter_code
_entity_poly.pdbx_strand_id
1 'polypeptide(L)' 'MFTASLRKYADPVCDYIDASSYFRHRLFREACVDHQCNLIKDLSRLGRDVEQICIVDNSPISFLFQPSNAVSVI' A
#
# COMPACT_ATOMS: atom_id res chain seq x y z
N MET A 1 6.86 -1.25 -0.02
CA MET A 1 5.68 -1.80 -0.73
C MET A 1 4.51 -1.92 0.24
N PHE A 2 3.32 -1.50 -0.16
CA PHE A 2 2.06 -1.77 0.56
C PHE A 2 1.06 -2.41 -0.41
N THR A 3 0.66 -3.66 -0.17
CA THR A 3 -0.25 -4.43 -1.04
C THR A 3 -1.45 -4.99 -0.26
N ALA A 4 -2.59 -5.12 -0.93
CA ALA A 4 -3.77 -5.81 -0.41
C ALA A 4 -3.70 -7.34 -0.55
N SER A 5 -2.61 -7.88 -1.10
CA SER A 5 -2.38 -9.33 -1.22
C SER A 5 -1.86 -9.94 0.09
N LEU A 6 -2.07 -11.25 0.23
CA LEU A 6 -1.52 -12.02 1.35
C LEU A 6 0.01 -12.10 1.24
N ARG A 7 0.67 -12.03 2.40
CA ARG A 7 2.13 -12.17 2.52
C ARG A 7 2.69 -13.37 1.75
N LYS A 8 2.07 -14.55 1.92
CA LYS A 8 2.51 -15.81 1.29
C LYS A 8 2.63 -15.76 -0.24
N TYR A 9 1.87 -14.89 -0.89
CA TYR A 9 1.91 -14.70 -2.34
C TYR A 9 2.82 -13.53 -2.72
N ALA A 10 2.72 -12.42 -1.98
CA ALA A 10 3.42 -11.19 -2.33
C ALA A 10 4.92 -11.25 -2.02
N ASP A 11 5.36 -11.91 -0.95
CA ASP A 11 6.79 -11.98 -0.60
C ASP A 11 7.65 -12.59 -1.73
N PRO A 12 7.32 -13.77 -2.30
CA PRO A 12 8.07 -14.34 -3.42
C PRO A 12 8.14 -13.41 -4.65
N VAL A 13 7.05 -12.70 -4.95
CA VAL A 13 7.01 -11.74 -6.07
C VAL A 13 7.91 -10.53 -5.77
N CYS A 14 7.89 -10.02 -4.53
CA CYS A 14 8.76 -8.94 -4.09
C CYS A 14 10.23 -9.30 -4.21
N ASP A 15 10.59 -10.50 -3.76
CA ASP A 15 11.98 -10.99 -3.80
C ASP A 15 12.49 -11.11 -5.24
N TYR A 16 11.60 -11.44 -6.18
CA TYR A 16 11.93 -11.51 -7.60
C TYR A 16 12.12 -10.11 -8.23
N ILE A 17 11.24 -9.15 -7.93
CA ILE A 17 11.27 -7.81 -8.58
C ILE A 17 12.27 -6.85 -7.94
N ASP A 18 12.55 -6.99 -6.64
CA ASP A 18 13.36 -6.04 -5.87
C ASP A 18 14.76 -6.59 -5.56
N ALA A 19 15.51 -6.91 -6.62
CA ALA A 19 16.85 -7.49 -6.51
C ALA A 19 17.86 -6.62 -5.73
N SER A 20 17.60 -5.31 -5.62
CA SER A 20 18.47 -4.35 -4.92
C SER A 20 17.93 -3.91 -3.55
N SER A 21 16.87 -4.54 -3.03
CA SER A 21 16.29 -4.22 -1.72
C SER A 21 15.88 -2.74 -1.55
N TYR A 22 15.27 -2.15 -2.58
CA TYR A 22 14.72 -0.78 -2.53
C TYR A 22 13.52 -0.67 -1.57
N PHE A 23 12.74 -1.74 -1.37
CA PHE A 23 11.63 -1.72 -0.44
C PHE A 23 12.12 -1.74 1.02
N ARG A 24 12.07 -0.57 1.67
CA ARG A 24 12.39 -0.43 3.11
C ARG A 24 11.44 -1.19 4.03
N HIS A 25 10.17 -1.26 3.66
CA HIS A 25 9.12 -1.95 4.41
C HIS A 25 8.17 -2.66 3.46
N ARG A 26 7.61 -3.79 3.90
CA ARG A 26 6.58 -4.54 3.19
C ARG A 26 5.35 -4.68 4.08
N LEU A 27 4.25 -4.06 3.66
CA LEU A 27 2.94 -4.10 4.29
C LEU A 27 1.98 -4.89 3.40
N PHE A 28 1.17 -5.75 4.00
CA PHE A 28 0.31 -6.71 3.31
C PHE A 28 -1.15 -6.53 3.71
N ARG A 29 -2.02 -7.45 3.30
CA ARG A 29 -3.47 -7.40 3.58
C ARG A 29 -3.81 -7.12 5.04
N GLU A 30 -3.06 -7.69 5.99
CA GLU A 30 -3.33 -7.54 7.42
C GLU A 30 -3.07 -6.11 7.93
N ALA A 31 -2.34 -5.29 7.16
CA ALA A 31 -2.11 -3.88 7.46
C ALA A 31 -3.17 -2.96 6.85
N CYS A 32 -4.01 -3.45 5.93
CA CYS A 32 -5.14 -2.68 5.39
C CYS A 32 -6.23 -2.49 6.45
N VAL A 33 -7.02 -1.43 6.29
CA VAL A 33 -8.27 -1.23 7.01
C VAL A 33 -9.40 -1.83 6.18
N ASP A 34 -10.19 -2.72 6.78
CA ASP A 34 -11.45 -3.16 6.18
C ASP A 34 -12.51 -2.09 6.42
N HIS A 35 -12.97 -1.46 5.35
CA HIS A 35 -14.03 -0.47 5.38
C HIS A 35 -15.06 -0.81 4.31
N GLN A 36 -16.26 -1.20 4.74
CA GLN A 36 -17.34 -1.59 3.84
C GLN A 36 -16.92 -2.69 2.83
N CYS A 37 -16.21 -3.72 3.32
CA CYS A 37 -15.68 -4.82 2.52
C CYS A 37 -14.59 -4.43 1.51
N ASN A 38 -14.04 -3.22 1.63
CA ASN A 38 -12.92 -2.75 0.84
C ASN A 38 -11.65 -2.66 1.69
N LEU A 39 -10.52 -3.02 1.08
CA LEU A 39 -9.21 -2.93 1.71
C LEU A 39 -8.60 -1.56 1.42
N ILE A 40 -8.63 -0.67 2.41
CA ILE A 40 -8.07 0.68 2.33
C ILE A 40 -6.67 0.69 2.93
N LYS A 41 -5.74 1.38 2.26
CA LYS A 41 -4.38 1.62 2.71
C LYS A 41 -4.33 2.97 3.43
N ASP A 42 -4.82 3.00 4.67
CA ASP A 42 -4.87 4.21 5.48
C ASP A 42 -3.46 4.74 5.80
N LEU A 43 -3.08 5.84 5.14
CA LEU A 43 -1.75 6.43 5.24
C LEU A 43 -1.48 7.03 6.62
N SER A 44 -2.51 7.41 7.37
CA SER A 44 -2.38 7.95 8.73
C SER A 44 -1.76 6.95 9.72
N ARG A 45 -1.86 5.64 9.42
CA ARG A 45 -1.33 4.55 10.26
C ARG A 45 0.15 4.25 10.01
N LEU A 46 0.80 4.96 9.08
CA LEU A 46 2.20 4.72 8.73
C LEU A 46 3.20 5.35 9.72
N GLY A 47 2.73 6.16 10.68
CA GLY A 47 3.60 6.85 11.64
C GLY A 47 4.56 7.82 10.94
N ARG A 48 4.06 8.50 9.91
CA ARG A 48 4.74 9.53 9.12
C ARG A 48 3.76 10.69 8.95
N ASP A 49 4.29 11.89 8.74
CA ASP A 49 3.48 13.03 8.36
C ASP A 49 2.80 12.76 7.02
N VAL A 50 1.47 12.76 7.00
CA VAL A 50 0.67 12.43 5.81
C VAL A 50 0.95 13.40 4.67
N GLU A 51 1.28 14.66 4.95
CA GLU A 51 1.63 15.64 3.92
C GLU A 51 2.91 15.29 3.16
N GLN A 52 3.74 14.39 3.71
CA GLN A 52 5.00 13.92 3.13
C GLN A 52 4.90 12.49 2.54
N ILE A 53 3.68 11.96 2.39
CA ILE A 53 3.44 10.62 1.87
C ILE A 53 2.70 10.71 0.53
N CYS A 54 3.14 9.95 -0.47
CA CYS A 54 2.36 9.67 -1.65
C CYS A 54 2.06 8.18 -1.75
N ILE A 55 0.93 7.83 -2.36
CA ILE A 55 0.56 6.46 -2.70
C ILE A 55 0.40 6.32 -4.20
N VAL A 56 0.98 5.24 -4.76
CA VAL A 56 0.78 4.84 -6.15
C VAL A 56 -0.03 3.55 -6.13
N ASP A 57 -1.24 3.60 -6.66
CA ASP A 57 -2.16 2.47 -6.70
C ASP A 57 -3.07 2.59 -7.93
N ASN A 58 -3.47 1.44 -8.47
CA ASN A 58 -4.37 1.37 -9.62
C ASN A 58 -5.85 1.30 -9.22
N SER A 59 -6.16 1.17 -7.93
CA SER A 59 -7.54 1.15 -7.42
C SER A 59 -7.84 2.41 -6.61
N PRO A 60 -8.80 3.25 -7.05
CA PRO A 60 -9.24 4.44 -6.29
C PRO A 60 -9.70 4.13 -4.86
N ILE A 61 -10.22 2.94 -4.64
CA ILE A 61 -10.69 2.48 -3.33
C ILE A 61 -9.52 2.32 -2.34
N SER A 62 -8.32 1.96 -2.81
CA SER A 62 -7.15 1.74 -1.96
C SER A 62 -6.74 2.99 -1.16
N PHE A 63 -7.02 4.19 -1.68
CA PHE A 63 -6.62 5.47 -1.08
C PHE A 63 -7.81 6.36 -0.72
N LEU A 64 -8.98 5.76 -0.49
CA LEU A 64 -10.23 6.46 -0.20
C LEU A 64 -10.11 7.48 0.95
N PHE A 65 -9.28 7.21 1.96
CA PHE A 65 -9.10 8.12 3.11
C PHE A 65 -8.13 9.28 2.86
N GLN A 66 -7.26 9.19 1.85
CA GLN A 66 -6.27 10.23 1.52
C GLN A 66 -6.14 10.41 -0.01
N PRO A 67 -7.23 10.82 -0.71
CA PRO A 67 -7.22 10.93 -2.17
C PRO A 67 -6.24 11.98 -2.70
N SER A 68 -5.97 13.05 -1.94
CA SER A 68 -5.00 14.09 -2.29
C SER A 68 -3.55 13.60 -2.36
N ASN A 69 -3.25 12.47 -1.72
CA ASN A 69 -1.91 11.87 -1.69
C ASN A 69 -1.70 10.84 -2.82
N ALA A 70 -2.73 10.58 -3.64
CA ALA A 70 -2.71 9.51 -4.61
C ALA A 70 -2.18 9.98 -5.97
N VAL A 71 -1.25 9.18 -6.51
CA VAL A 71 -0.88 9.20 -7.92
C VAL A 71 -1.51 7.97 -8.55
N SER A 72 -2.71 8.14 -9.10
CA SER A 72 -3.46 7.05 -9.73
C SER A 72 -2.78 6.59 -11.03
N VAL A 73 -2.72 5.28 -11.22
CA VAL A 73 -2.22 4.64 -12.46
C VAL A 73 -3.30 3.74 -13.06
N ILE A 74 -3.25 3.52 -14.38
CA ILE A 74 -4.24 2.75 -15.14
C ILE A 74 -3.72 1.33 -15.37
#